data_AF-A0A1I7RYI2-F1
#
_entry.id   AF-A0A1I7RYI2-F1
#
_cell.length_a   1.000
_cell.length_b   1.000
_cell.length_c   1.000
_cell.angle_alpha   90.00
_cell.angle_beta   90.00
_cell.angle_gamma   90.00
#
_symmetry.space_group_name_H-M   'P 1'
#
loop_
_entity.id
_entity.type
_entity.pdbx_description
1 polymer ?
#
loop_
_entity_poly.entity_id
_entity_poly.type
_entity_poly.pdbx_seq_one_letter_code
_entity_poly.pdbx_strand_id
1 'polypeptide(L)'
;MQFIVAEFLLIGFVCGLNYTGESDVDTKFFKIFNASGFDIPFNKVVEQRLFIDSQILKLANQYEIEISEDVFKVKLLIQQIPDSDLFGAGLSALIKHIEKIRHSLAKKASDDELVFLDEEIFFLHSLEKSHENTVLDRNMAAINKEGFIGLNSYLIRAAIVTAFEAGDVQHFNPRTEVAYFLDALFKVDPLHPLSHTLQFLIDATENLRKALRAHKVPNETIGKINHLLGLLVQAKSLQDDTILDGLKGRQLQLYEQIVESLKELKTLLIKDAEKR
;
A
#
# COMPACT_ATOMS: atom_id res chain seq x y z
N MET A 1 -5.08 -16.76 -20.73
CA MET A 1 -4.44 -15.47 -21.06
C MET A 1 -2.95 -15.74 -21.17
N GLN A 2 -2.38 -15.53 -22.36
CA GLN A 2 -1.07 -16.06 -22.78
C GLN A 2 0.07 -15.37 -22.03
N PHE A 3 0.96 -16.17 -21.46
CA PHE A 3 2.23 -15.74 -20.89
C PHE A 3 3.13 -15.23 -22.02
N ILE A 4 3.61 -14.00 -21.90
CA ILE A 4 4.74 -13.53 -22.73
C ILE A 4 5.99 -14.18 -22.15
N VAL A 5 6.30 -15.36 -22.69
CA VAL A 5 7.64 -15.95 -22.66
C VAL A 5 8.43 -15.23 -23.75
N ALA A 6 9.23 -14.23 -23.35
CA ALA A 6 10.23 -13.65 -24.22
C ALA A 6 11.61 -14.19 -23.79
N GLU A 7 12.20 -14.96 -24.69
CA GLU A 7 13.57 -15.45 -24.65
C GLU A 7 14.57 -14.29 -24.48
N PHE A 8 15.44 -14.37 -23.47
CA PHE A 8 16.79 -13.79 -23.54
C PHE A 8 17.79 -14.69 -22.82
N LEU A 9 18.67 -15.32 -23.62
CA LEU A 9 19.85 -16.06 -23.20
C LEU A 9 21.10 -15.14 -23.24
N LEU A 10 21.90 -15.24 -22.16
CA LEU A 10 23.37 -15.09 -22.06
C LEU A 10 24.06 -13.73 -22.30
N ILE A 11 24.72 -13.21 -21.24
CA ILE A 11 26.19 -13.22 -20.93
C ILE A 11 26.35 -12.42 -19.61
N GLY A 12 27.07 -12.81 -18.56
CA GLY A 12 28.07 -13.86 -18.43
C GLY A 12 28.34 -14.28 -16.99
N PHE A 13 28.85 -15.49 -16.89
CA PHE A 13 29.30 -16.21 -15.72
C PHE A 13 30.79 -15.90 -15.51
N VAL A 14 31.21 -15.21 -14.44
CA VAL A 14 32.52 -15.40 -13.76
C VAL A 14 32.41 -14.88 -12.32
N CYS A 15 32.07 -15.77 -11.40
CA CYS A 15 32.95 -16.15 -10.29
C CYS A 15 32.27 -17.28 -9.52
N GLY A 16 32.82 -18.48 -9.71
CA GLY A 16 32.42 -19.64 -8.94
C GLY A 16 32.68 -19.41 -7.45
N LEU A 17 31.60 -19.18 -6.72
CA LEU A 17 31.47 -19.67 -5.36
C LEU A 17 30.22 -20.54 -5.39
N ASN A 18 30.37 -21.80 -4.97
CA ASN A 18 29.24 -22.57 -4.49
C ASN A 18 28.67 -21.81 -3.28
N TYR A 19 27.81 -20.83 -3.56
CA TYR A 19 27.22 -19.95 -2.56
C TYR A 19 25.90 -20.59 -2.14
N THR A 20 25.94 -21.39 -1.08
CA THR A 20 24.71 -21.89 -0.42
C THR A 20 23.81 -20.74 0.07
N GLY A 21 24.33 -19.51 0.15
CA GLY A 21 23.63 -18.33 0.65
C GLY A 21 22.54 -17.74 -0.26
N GLU A 22 22.48 -18.05 -1.56
CA GLU A 22 21.33 -17.62 -2.39
C GLU A 22 20.06 -18.34 -1.97
N SER A 23 20.16 -19.65 -1.66
CA SER A 23 19.04 -20.43 -1.14
C SER A 23 18.53 -19.90 0.21
N ASP A 24 19.42 -19.32 1.04
CA ASP A 24 19.06 -18.73 2.32
C ASP A 24 18.35 -17.37 2.17
N VAL A 25 18.77 -16.54 1.21
CA VAL A 25 18.10 -15.27 0.87
C VAL A 25 16.68 -15.55 0.35
N ASP A 26 16.57 -16.49 -0.60
CA ASP A 26 15.29 -16.86 -1.21
C ASP A 26 14.34 -17.47 -0.16
N THR A 27 14.86 -18.32 0.73
CA THR A 27 14.12 -18.86 1.88
C THR A 27 13.63 -17.75 2.81
N LYS A 28 14.45 -16.73 3.07
CA LYS A 28 14.05 -15.61 3.94
C LYS A 28 12.96 -14.76 3.29
N PHE A 29 13.10 -14.41 2.02
CA PHE A 29 12.05 -13.71 1.28
C PHE A 29 10.75 -14.50 1.28
N PHE A 30 10.80 -15.81 1.01
CA PHE A 30 9.62 -16.67 1.03
C PHE A 30 8.94 -16.68 2.40
N LYS A 31 9.71 -16.73 3.50
CA LYS A 31 9.16 -16.60 4.86
C LYS A 31 8.47 -15.25 5.07
N ILE A 32 9.06 -14.15 4.61
CA ILE A 32 8.49 -12.79 4.72
C ILE A 32 7.17 -12.70 3.94
N PHE A 33 7.16 -13.13 2.67
CA PHE A 33 5.96 -13.14 1.83
C PHE A 33 4.83 -14.01 2.42
N ASN A 34 5.12 -15.24 2.84
CA ASN A 34 4.10 -16.09 3.46
C ASN A 34 3.59 -15.53 4.79
N ALA A 35 4.48 -15.00 5.63
CA ALA A 35 4.08 -14.35 6.88
C ALA A 35 3.22 -13.10 6.63
N SER A 36 3.32 -12.50 5.45
CA SER A 36 2.49 -11.37 5.04
C SER A 36 1.09 -11.76 4.53
N GLY A 37 0.76 -13.05 4.50
CA GLY A 37 -0.53 -13.57 4.05
C GLY A 37 -0.62 -13.78 2.53
N PHE A 38 0.48 -13.64 1.80
CA PHE A 38 0.56 -14.00 0.39
C PHE A 38 1.02 -15.45 0.27
N ASP A 39 0.16 -16.31 -0.27
CA ASP A 39 0.50 -17.69 -0.61
C ASP A 39 1.14 -17.72 -2.01
N ILE A 40 2.42 -17.36 -2.08
CA ILE A 40 3.18 -17.31 -3.32
C ILE A 40 4.11 -18.53 -3.37
N PRO A 41 4.09 -19.34 -4.44
CA PRO A 41 5.01 -20.45 -4.61
C PRO A 41 6.48 -20.00 -4.51
N PHE A 42 7.33 -20.82 -3.88
CA PHE A 42 8.75 -20.49 -3.66
C PHE A 42 9.48 -20.05 -4.93
N ASN A 43 9.25 -20.73 -6.05
CA ASN A 43 9.85 -20.38 -7.34
C ASN A 43 9.43 -18.99 -7.84
N LYS A 44 8.20 -18.54 -7.53
CA LYS A 44 7.74 -17.19 -7.88
C LYS A 44 8.43 -16.11 -7.06
N VAL A 45 8.72 -16.38 -5.79
CA VAL A 45 9.52 -15.47 -4.95
C VAL A 45 10.95 -15.34 -5.51
N VAL A 46 11.57 -16.45 -5.92
CA VAL A 46 12.90 -16.44 -6.56
C VAL A 46 12.88 -15.64 -7.87
N GLU A 47 11.89 -15.87 -8.73
CA GLU A 47 11.71 -15.14 -9.99
C GLU A 47 11.57 -13.62 -9.74
N GLN A 48 10.75 -13.22 -8.77
CA GLN A 48 10.56 -11.81 -8.41
C GLN A 48 11.84 -11.18 -7.91
N ARG A 49 12.56 -11.81 -6.96
CA ARG A 49 13.86 -11.28 -6.49
C ARG A 49 14.86 -11.11 -7.64
N LEU A 50 15.01 -12.14 -8.48
CA LEU A 50 15.93 -12.10 -9.61
C LEU A 50 15.55 -11.00 -10.60
N PHE A 51 14.25 -10.80 -10.86
CA PHE A 51 13.75 -9.71 -11.67
C PHE A 51 14.17 -8.36 -11.08
N ILE A 52 13.89 -8.09 -9.80
CA ILE A 52 14.25 -6.83 -9.14
C ILE A 52 15.76 -6.59 -9.18
N ASP A 53 16.58 -7.57 -8.77
CA ASP A 53 18.05 -7.47 -8.83
C ASP A 53 18.52 -7.11 -10.25
N SER A 54 17.95 -7.77 -11.27
CA SER A 54 18.32 -7.54 -12.67
C SER A 54 17.92 -6.16 -13.18
N GLN A 55 16.73 -5.66 -12.82
CA GLN A 55 16.26 -4.32 -13.24
C GLN A 55 17.08 -3.22 -12.58
N ILE A 56 17.39 -3.37 -11.29
CA ILE A 56 18.26 -2.44 -10.55
C ILE A 56 19.64 -2.33 -11.24
N LEU A 57 20.29 -3.46 -11.52
CA LEU A 57 21.60 -3.49 -12.16
C LEU A 57 21.55 -2.99 -13.61
N LYS A 58 20.49 -3.31 -14.35
CA LYS A 58 20.28 -2.82 -15.71
C LYS A 58 20.16 -1.30 -15.75
N LEU A 59 19.32 -0.70 -14.91
CA LEU A 59 19.17 0.76 -14.82
C LEU A 59 20.46 1.43 -14.39
N ALA A 60 21.15 0.87 -13.40
CA ALA A 60 22.44 1.38 -12.96
C ALA A 60 23.49 1.38 -14.06
N ASN A 61 23.61 0.28 -14.83
CA ASN A 61 24.52 0.21 -15.95
C ASN A 61 24.12 1.18 -17.07
N GLN A 62 22.83 1.27 -17.40
CA GLN A 62 22.30 2.22 -18.39
C GLN A 62 22.66 3.67 -18.06
N TYR A 63 22.63 4.03 -16.77
CA TYR A 63 22.87 5.40 -16.31
C TYR A 63 24.27 5.62 -15.71
N GLU A 64 25.16 4.62 -15.81
CA GLU A 64 26.53 4.64 -15.25
C GLU A 64 26.54 5.03 -13.76
N ILE A 65 25.66 4.41 -12.96
CA ILE A 65 25.54 4.62 -11.52
C ILE A 65 26.14 3.42 -10.81
N GLU A 66 27.13 3.64 -9.96
CA GLU A 66 27.74 2.58 -9.17
C GLU A 66 26.85 2.21 -7.98
N ILE A 67 26.25 1.01 -8.02
CA ILE A 67 25.37 0.49 -6.94
C ILE A 67 25.64 -0.97 -6.56
N SER A 68 26.65 -1.61 -7.15
CA SER A 68 26.91 -3.06 -6.97
C SER A 68 27.11 -3.44 -5.51
N GLU A 69 27.81 -2.61 -4.73
CA GLU A 69 27.98 -2.80 -3.29
C GLU A 69 26.66 -2.66 -2.52
N ASP A 70 25.82 -1.70 -2.91
CA ASP A 70 24.52 -1.50 -2.29
C ASP A 70 23.59 -2.68 -2.56
N VAL A 71 23.58 -3.23 -3.79
CA VAL A 71 22.81 -4.45 -4.13
C VAL A 71 23.31 -5.66 -3.35
N PHE A 72 24.63 -5.82 -3.21
CA PHE A 72 25.19 -6.90 -2.38
C PHE A 72 24.78 -6.73 -0.90
N LYS A 73 24.74 -5.49 -0.40
CA LYS A 73 24.33 -5.20 0.97
C LYS A 73 22.85 -5.53 1.23
N VAL A 74 21.96 -5.36 0.26
CA VAL A 74 20.55 -5.81 0.35
C VAL A 74 20.47 -7.30 0.72
N LYS A 75 21.22 -8.16 -0.02
CA LYS A 75 21.25 -9.61 0.23
C LYS A 75 21.71 -9.95 1.65
N LEU A 76 22.74 -9.25 2.14
CA LEU A 76 23.22 -9.41 3.52
C LEU A 76 22.18 -8.97 4.55
N LEU A 77 21.49 -7.84 4.32
CA LEU A 77 20.48 -7.33 5.24
C LEU A 77 19.29 -8.29 5.35
N ILE A 78 18.86 -8.90 4.25
CA ILE A 78 17.80 -9.92 4.25
C ILE A 78 18.21 -11.10 5.14
N GLN A 79 19.41 -11.65 4.95
CA GLN A 79 19.89 -12.78 5.76
C GLN A 79 19.97 -12.43 7.27
N GLN A 80 20.23 -11.18 7.60
CA GLN A 80 20.31 -10.68 8.97
C GLN A 80 18.93 -10.50 9.65
N ILE A 81 17.83 -10.60 8.91
CA ILE A 81 16.49 -10.54 9.49
C ILE A 81 16.26 -11.79 10.36
N PRO A 82 16.00 -11.62 11.67
CA PRO A 82 15.78 -12.73 12.58
C PRO A 82 14.47 -13.46 12.26
N ASP A 83 14.49 -14.79 12.26
CA ASP A 83 13.28 -15.60 12.00
C ASP A 83 12.17 -15.35 13.04
N SER A 84 12.54 -14.94 14.27
CA SER A 84 11.61 -14.61 15.35
C SER A 84 10.92 -13.26 15.16
N ASP A 85 11.47 -12.37 14.32
CA ASP A 85 10.97 -11.02 14.10
C ASP A 85 11.21 -10.57 12.65
N LEU A 86 10.47 -11.20 11.74
CA LEU A 86 10.56 -10.97 10.29
C LEU A 86 10.21 -9.54 9.87
N PHE A 87 9.51 -8.80 10.73
CA PHE A 87 8.94 -7.51 10.39
C PHE A 87 9.57 -6.35 11.16
N GLY A 88 10.34 -6.58 12.23
CA GLY A 88 10.88 -5.50 13.05
C GLY A 88 12.10 -4.77 12.48
N ALA A 89 13.07 -4.44 13.34
CA ALA A 89 14.18 -3.54 13.00
C ALA A 89 15.05 -4.02 11.82
N GLY A 90 15.17 -5.34 11.62
CA GLY A 90 15.88 -5.90 10.47
C GLY A 90 15.23 -5.53 9.14
N LEU A 91 13.89 -5.61 9.06
CA LEU A 91 13.14 -5.19 7.88
C LEU A 91 13.23 -3.67 7.68
N SER A 92 13.17 -2.88 8.76
CA SER A 92 13.38 -1.42 8.71
C SER A 92 14.73 -1.04 8.07
N ALA A 93 15.80 -1.74 8.46
CA ALA A 93 17.13 -1.52 7.91
C ALA A 93 17.21 -1.92 6.43
N LEU A 94 16.56 -3.02 6.03
CA LEU A 94 16.43 -3.43 4.64
C LEU A 94 15.72 -2.35 3.80
N ILE A 95 14.56 -1.87 4.24
CA ILE A 95 13.77 -0.85 3.53
C ILE A 95 14.59 0.42 3.30
N LYS A 96 15.22 0.96 4.34
CA LYS A 96 16.06 2.18 4.23
C LYS A 96 17.19 2.02 3.23
N HIS A 97 17.74 0.80 3.11
CA HIS A 97 18.81 0.53 2.17
C HIS A 97 18.30 0.40 0.73
N ILE A 98 17.11 -0.18 0.52
CA ILE A 98 16.43 -0.19 -0.78
C ILE A 98 16.06 1.25 -1.21
N GLU A 99 15.55 2.08 -0.29
CA GLU A 99 15.27 3.49 -0.53
C GLU A 99 16.54 4.28 -0.93
N LYS A 100 17.69 3.94 -0.34
CA LYS A 100 18.99 4.51 -0.75
C LYS A 100 19.33 4.15 -2.20
N ILE A 101 19.13 2.89 -2.61
CA ILE A 101 19.32 2.47 -4.02
C ILE A 101 18.37 3.25 -4.93
N ARG A 102 17.08 3.34 -4.57
CA ARG A 102 16.09 4.14 -5.32
C ARG A 102 16.54 5.58 -5.46
N HIS A 103 17.00 6.21 -4.39
CA HIS A 103 17.46 7.58 -4.41
C HIS A 103 18.68 7.78 -5.30
N SER A 104 19.61 6.83 -5.32
CA SER A 104 20.76 6.86 -6.24
C SER A 104 20.32 6.76 -7.69
N LEU A 105 19.42 5.84 -8.03
CA LEU A 105 18.89 5.67 -9.40
C LEU A 105 18.08 6.88 -9.87
N ALA A 106 17.24 7.45 -8.99
CA ALA A 106 16.40 8.62 -9.27
C ALA A 106 17.17 9.91 -9.61
N LYS A 107 18.51 9.91 -9.46
CA LYS A 107 19.36 11.01 -9.96
C LYS A 107 19.35 11.10 -11.48
N LYS A 108 19.04 10.01 -12.19
CA LYS A 108 19.05 9.93 -13.66
C LYS A 108 17.86 9.18 -14.25
N ALA A 109 17.36 8.14 -13.58
CA ALA A 109 16.18 7.40 -14.02
C ALA A 109 14.90 8.24 -13.82
N SER A 110 13.95 8.08 -14.75
CA SER A 110 12.60 8.63 -14.62
C SER A 110 11.81 7.92 -13.51
N ASP A 111 10.74 8.55 -13.02
CA ASP A 111 9.90 7.93 -11.97
C ASP A 111 9.21 6.66 -12.46
N ASP A 112 8.83 6.62 -13.74
CA ASP A 112 8.19 5.45 -14.36
C ASP A 112 9.13 4.24 -14.44
N GLU A 113 10.43 4.47 -14.70
CA GLU A 113 11.45 3.42 -14.67
C GLU A 113 11.68 2.84 -13.27
N LEU A 114 11.28 3.57 -12.22
CA LEU A 114 11.46 3.16 -10.82
C LEU A 114 10.22 2.51 -10.21
N VAL A 115 9.15 2.31 -11.00
CA VAL A 115 7.87 1.75 -10.54
C VAL A 115 8.03 0.43 -9.79
N PHE A 116 8.86 -0.49 -10.31
CA PHE A 116 9.11 -1.80 -9.69
C PHE A 116 9.77 -1.69 -8.32
N LEU A 117 10.60 -0.66 -8.10
CA LEU A 117 11.33 -0.48 -6.86
C LEU A 117 10.45 0.21 -5.81
N ASP A 118 9.63 1.16 -6.26
CA ASP A 118 8.64 1.80 -5.40
C ASP A 118 7.59 0.79 -4.93
N GLU A 119 7.13 -0.14 -5.79
CA GLU A 119 6.25 -1.24 -5.39
C GLU A 119 6.80 -2.01 -4.19
N GLU A 120 8.05 -2.49 -4.29
CA GLU A 120 8.70 -3.24 -3.23
C GLU A 120 8.86 -2.40 -1.96
N ILE A 121 9.26 -1.14 -2.08
CA ILE A 121 9.38 -0.23 -0.92
C ILE A 121 8.04 -0.07 -0.19
N PHE A 122 6.95 0.22 -0.91
CA PHE A 122 5.64 0.40 -0.30
C PHE A 122 5.06 -0.91 0.25
N PHE A 123 5.28 -2.02 -0.45
CA PHE A 123 4.90 -3.34 0.03
C PHE A 123 5.60 -3.64 1.37
N LEU A 124 6.93 -3.50 1.43
CA LEU A 124 7.72 -3.78 2.63
C LEU A 124 7.36 -2.82 3.79
N HIS A 125 7.12 -1.53 3.52
CA HIS A 125 6.61 -0.59 4.53
C HIS A 125 5.26 -1.03 5.10
N SER A 126 4.39 -1.64 4.29
CA SER A 126 3.12 -2.21 4.77
C SER A 126 3.29 -3.47 5.63
N LEU A 127 4.49 -4.08 5.62
CA LEU A 127 4.84 -5.25 6.44
C LEU A 127 5.55 -4.88 7.73
N GLU A 128 6.27 -3.75 7.77
CA GLU A 128 7.14 -3.35 8.86
C GLU A 128 6.42 -3.50 10.22
N LYS A 129 7.19 -3.81 11.27
CA LYS A 129 6.80 -3.74 12.68
C LYS A 129 7.58 -2.63 13.39
N SER A 130 7.14 -1.38 13.33
CA SER A 130 7.49 -0.34 14.30
C SER A 130 6.99 -0.76 15.69
N HIS A 131 7.48 -0.12 16.77
CA HIS A 131 6.87 -0.30 18.11
C HIS A 131 5.37 0.07 18.14
N GLU A 132 4.85 0.69 17.06
CA GLU A 132 3.45 1.02 16.84
C GLU A 132 2.71 0.00 15.94
N ASN A 133 3.42 -0.93 15.28
CA ASN A 133 2.89 -1.83 14.25
C ASN A 133 2.18 -3.05 14.78
N THR A 134 1.05 -2.73 15.38
CA THR A 134 -0.17 -3.14 14.68
C THR A 134 -0.87 -2.00 13.95
N VAL A 135 -0.38 -0.75 13.78
CA VAL A 135 -1.21 0.36 13.23
C VAL A 135 -2.10 -0.04 12.04
N LEU A 136 -1.54 -0.65 10.98
CA LEU A 136 -2.34 -1.15 9.86
C LEU A 136 -3.33 -2.24 10.30
N ASP A 137 -2.86 -3.35 10.85
CA ASP A 137 -3.72 -4.48 11.29
C ASP A 137 -4.74 -4.07 12.36
N ARG A 138 -4.39 -3.13 13.23
CA ARG A 138 -5.18 -2.54 14.33
C ARG A 138 -6.26 -1.64 13.76
N ASN A 139 -5.90 -0.74 12.85
CA ASN A 139 -6.86 0.16 12.21
C ASN A 139 -7.83 -0.65 11.35
N MET A 140 -7.33 -1.66 10.62
CA MET A 140 -8.16 -2.60 9.86
C MET A 140 -9.04 -3.46 10.76
N ALA A 141 -8.51 -3.99 11.86
CA ALA A 141 -9.29 -4.74 12.83
C ALA A 141 -10.36 -3.87 13.49
N ALA A 142 -10.05 -2.60 13.81
CA ALA A 142 -11.00 -1.65 14.38
C ALA A 142 -12.12 -1.32 13.39
N ILE A 143 -11.80 -1.01 12.13
CA ILE A 143 -12.79 -0.79 11.07
C ILE A 143 -13.63 -2.06 10.85
N ASN A 144 -13.01 -3.24 10.78
CA ASN A 144 -13.72 -4.48 10.55
C ASN A 144 -14.62 -4.88 11.73
N LYS A 145 -14.19 -4.59 12.97
CA LYS A 145 -14.97 -4.85 14.18
C LYS A 145 -16.22 -3.98 14.26
N GLU A 146 -16.10 -2.70 13.95
CA GLU A 146 -17.24 -1.77 14.00
C GLU A 146 -18.11 -1.84 12.73
N GLY A 147 -17.51 -2.14 11.57
CA GLY A 147 -18.19 -2.20 10.28
C GLY A 147 -18.68 -3.58 9.82
N PHE A 148 -18.19 -4.68 10.39
CA PHE A 148 -18.56 -6.05 9.99
C PHE A 148 -18.43 -6.37 8.48
N ILE A 149 -17.41 -5.82 7.83
CA ILE A 149 -17.27 -5.82 6.35
C ILE A 149 -16.26 -6.83 5.78
N GLY A 150 -15.61 -7.65 6.61
CA GLY A 150 -14.60 -8.60 6.15
C GLY A 150 -13.29 -7.94 5.67
N LEU A 151 -13.01 -6.71 6.12
CA LEU A 151 -11.76 -5.99 5.79
C LEU A 151 -10.57 -6.65 6.50
N ASN A 152 -9.45 -6.80 5.77
CA ASN A 152 -8.21 -7.36 6.30
C ASN A 152 -6.99 -6.71 5.61
N SER A 153 -5.81 -6.91 6.19
CA SER A 153 -4.56 -6.35 5.68
C SER A 153 -4.13 -6.90 4.33
N TYR A 154 -4.56 -8.12 3.97
CA TYR A 154 -4.32 -8.68 2.64
C TYR A 154 -4.97 -7.81 1.54
N LEU A 155 -6.20 -7.34 1.72
CA LEU A 155 -6.88 -6.49 0.72
C LEU A 155 -6.15 -5.17 0.50
N ILE A 156 -5.57 -4.59 1.55
CA ILE A 156 -4.75 -3.38 1.46
C ILE A 156 -3.49 -3.64 0.63
N ARG A 157 -2.75 -4.70 0.98
CA ARG A 157 -1.52 -5.07 0.26
C ARG A 157 -1.81 -5.41 -1.20
N ALA A 158 -2.90 -6.13 -1.46
CA ALA A 158 -3.35 -6.44 -2.80
C ALA A 158 -3.71 -5.19 -3.60
N ALA A 159 -4.29 -4.15 -2.97
CA ALA A 159 -4.57 -2.87 -3.62
C ALA A 159 -3.29 -2.10 -3.98
N ILE A 160 -2.25 -2.13 -3.12
CA ILE A 160 -0.93 -1.54 -3.40
C ILE A 160 -0.30 -2.23 -4.61
N VAL A 161 -0.17 -3.56 -4.58
CA VAL A 161 0.39 -4.35 -5.69
C VAL A 161 -0.37 -4.09 -6.99
N THR A 162 -1.72 -4.09 -6.93
CA THR A 162 -2.56 -3.81 -8.12
C THR A 162 -2.28 -2.44 -8.74
N ALA A 163 -2.05 -1.41 -7.90
CA ALA A 163 -1.75 -0.07 -8.40
C ALA A 163 -0.42 -0.04 -9.16
N PHE A 164 0.62 -0.66 -8.60
CA PHE A 164 1.95 -0.70 -9.23
C PHE A 164 2.00 -1.61 -10.46
N GLU A 165 1.39 -2.80 -10.42
CA GLU A 165 1.24 -3.67 -11.60
C GLU A 165 0.54 -2.93 -12.75
N ALA A 166 -0.51 -2.16 -12.44
CA ALA A 166 -1.20 -1.33 -13.43
C ALA A 166 -0.32 -0.17 -13.92
N GLY A 167 0.46 0.43 -13.02
CA GLY A 167 1.45 1.47 -13.32
C GLY A 167 2.51 1.02 -14.31
N ASP A 168 3.10 -0.15 -14.07
CA ASP A 168 4.11 -0.75 -14.95
C ASP A 168 3.57 -0.96 -16.38
N VAL A 169 2.36 -1.52 -16.50
CA VAL A 169 1.70 -1.76 -17.80
C VAL A 169 1.33 -0.46 -18.53
N GLN A 170 0.93 0.58 -17.81
CA GLN A 170 0.53 1.86 -18.39
C GLN A 170 1.66 2.91 -18.44
N HIS A 171 2.88 2.52 -18.06
CA HIS A 171 4.05 3.39 -17.99
C HIS A 171 3.81 4.67 -17.18
N PHE A 172 3.30 4.51 -15.96
CA PHE A 172 3.23 5.59 -14.98
C PHE A 172 3.53 5.06 -13.57
N ASN A 173 4.09 5.88 -12.70
CA ASN A 173 4.34 5.51 -11.31
C ASN A 173 3.21 6.00 -10.37
N PRO A 174 2.43 5.10 -9.70
CA PRO A 174 1.35 5.47 -8.79
C PRO A 174 1.85 5.86 -7.38
N ARG A 175 3.16 6.04 -7.19
CA ARG A 175 3.81 6.29 -5.90
C ARG A 175 3.13 7.37 -5.07
N THR A 176 2.76 8.49 -5.68
CA THR A 176 2.20 9.64 -4.95
C THR A 176 0.83 9.27 -4.37
N GLU A 177 0.00 8.62 -5.16
CA GLU A 177 -1.34 8.17 -4.77
C GLU A 177 -1.28 7.05 -3.73
N VAL A 178 -0.35 6.10 -3.89
CA VAL A 178 -0.15 5.02 -2.90
C VAL A 178 0.38 5.57 -1.58
N ALA A 179 1.30 6.54 -1.61
CA ALA A 179 1.78 7.22 -0.40
C ALA A 179 0.63 7.92 0.34
N TYR A 180 -0.23 8.63 -0.39
CA TYR A 180 -1.39 9.30 0.19
C TYR A 180 -2.40 8.31 0.79
N PHE A 181 -2.64 7.20 0.10
CA PHE A 181 -3.48 6.10 0.58
C PHE A 181 -2.96 5.48 1.88
N LEU A 182 -1.67 5.17 1.96
CA LEU A 182 -1.05 4.61 3.15
C LEU A 182 -1.01 5.59 4.32
N ASP A 183 -0.71 6.87 4.07
CA ASP A 183 -0.75 7.91 5.10
C ASP A 183 -2.16 8.06 5.71
N ALA A 184 -3.20 8.07 4.87
CA ALA A 184 -4.59 8.11 5.33
C ALA A 184 -4.95 6.87 6.17
N LEU A 185 -4.48 5.69 5.77
CA LEU A 185 -4.67 4.44 6.50
C LEU A 185 -4.03 4.46 7.89
N PHE A 186 -2.79 4.95 7.99
CA PHE A 186 -2.07 5.05 9.26
C PHE A 186 -2.70 6.09 10.20
N LYS A 187 -3.40 7.09 9.66
CA LYS A 187 -4.11 8.14 10.42
C LYS A 187 -5.53 7.77 10.85
N VAL A 188 -6.03 6.58 10.49
CA VAL A 188 -7.31 6.10 11.03
C VAL A 188 -7.23 6.04 12.56
N ASP A 189 -8.20 6.65 13.22
CA ASP A 189 -8.31 6.63 14.68
C ASP A 189 -8.92 5.29 15.12
N PRO A 190 -8.17 4.40 15.79
CA PRO A 190 -8.69 3.10 16.19
C PRO A 190 -9.78 3.18 17.27
N LEU A 191 -9.91 4.31 18.00
CA LEU A 191 -10.99 4.52 18.98
C LEU A 191 -12.29 4.99 18.32
N HIS A 192 -12.18 5.68 17.19
CA HIS A 192 -13.32 6.13 16.38
C HIS A 192 -13.12 5.74 14.91
N PRO A 193 -13.04 4.43 14.60
CA PRO A 193 -12.54 3.93 13.32
C PRO A 193 -13.48 4.20 12.15
N LEU A 194 -14.75 4.52 12.41
CA LEU A 194 -15.71 4.89 11.36
C LEU A 194 -15.84 6.40 11.15
N SER A 195 -15.09 7.23 11.88
CA SER A 195 -15.24 8.69 11.91
C SER A 195 -14.76 9.40 10.64
N HIS A 196 -14.41 10.69 10.73
CA HIS A 196 -13.87 11.48 9.62
C HIS A 196 -12.52 10.95 9.12
N THR A 197 -11.77 10.24 9.96
CA THR A 197 -10.49 9.63 9.55
C THR A 197 -10.68 8.46 8.57
N LEU A 198 -11.78 7.71 8.67
CA LEU A 198 -12.19 6.75 7.64
C LEU A 198 -12.58 7.43 6.34
N GLN A 199 -13.22 8.61 6.40
CA GLN A 199 -13.55 9.37 5.19
C GLN A 199 -12.29 9.76 4.43
N PHE A 200 -11.23 10.20 5.12
CA PHE A 200 -9.95 10.48 4.48
C PHE A 200 -9.35 9.24 3.79
N LEU A 201 -9.49 8.05 4.38
CA LEU A 201 -9.06 6.81 3.74
C LEU A 201 -9.92 6.47 2.50
N ILE A 202 -11.24 6.68 2.57
CA ILE A 202 -12.14 6.53 1.41
C ILE A 202 -11.73 7.48 0.28
N ASP A 203 -11.52 8.76 0.60
CA ASP A 203 -11.14 9.78 -0.36
C ASP A 203 -9.77 9.48 -1.00
N ALA A 204 -8.81 9.01 -0.20
CA ALA A 204 -7.49 8.58 -0.69
C ALA A 204 -7.59 7.35 -1.62
N THR A 205 -8.42 6.37 -1.27
CA THR A 205 -8.67 5.19 -2.11
C THR A 205 -9.37 5.59 -3.42
N GLU A 206 -10.31 6.53 -3.37
CA GLU A 206 -10.98 7.07 -4.54
C GLU A 206 -10.02 7.85 -5.45
N ASN A 207 -9.09 8.62 -4.87
CA ASN A 207 -8.08 9.33 -5.63
C ASN A 207 -7.12 8.37 -6.34
N LEU A 208 -6.67 7.31 -5.65
CA LEU A 208 -5.88 6.24 -6.27
C LEU A 208 -6.63 5.62 -7.46
N ARG A 209 -7.91 5.28 -7.27
CA ARG A 209 -8.77 4.75 -8.35
C ARG A 209 -8.90 5.73 -9.53
N LYS A 210 -9.10 7.01 -9.26
CA LYS A 210 -9.23 8.05 -10.29
C LYS A 210 -7.94 8.23 -11.08
N ALA A 211 -6.79 8.20 -10.42
CA ALA A 211 -5.49 8.27 -11.08
C ALA A 211 -5.26 7.09 -12.04
N LEU A 212 -5.57 5.87 -11.60
CA LEU A 212 -5.51 4.67 -12.45
C LEU A 212 -6.44 4.80 -13.68
N ARG A 213 -7.65 5.31 -13.50
CA ARG A 213 -8.60 5.55 -14.60
C ARG A 213 -8.14 6.64 -15.57
N ALA A 214 -7.51 7.70 -15.06
CA ALA A 214 -6.93 8.75 -15.90
C ALA A 214 -5.86 8.20 -16.84
N HIS A 215 -5.13 7.16 -16.41
CA HIS A 215 -4.16 6.41 -17.20
C HIS A 215 -4.76 5.22 -17.96
N LYS A 216 -6.09 5.20 -18.16
CA LYS A 216 -6.81 4.19 -18.98
C LYS A 216 -6.63 2.74 -18.51
N VAL A 217 -6.31 2.52 -17.24
CA VAL A 217 -6.25 1.16 -16.67
C VAL A 217 -7.64 0.50 -16.75
N PRO A 218 -7.75 -0.74 -17.27
CA PRO A 218 -9.03 -1.44 -17.36
C PRO A 218 -9.71 -1.62 -15.99
N ASN A 219 -11.06 -1.57 -15.99
CA ASN A 219 -11.84 -1.76 -14.76
C ASN A 219 -11.60 -3.12 -14.08
N GLU A 220 -11.29 -4.16 -14.87
CA GLU A 220 -10.97 -5.50 -14.38
C GLU A 220 -9.68 -5.49 -13.56
N THR A 221 -8.65 -4.79 -14.04
CA THR A 221 -7.36 -4.65 -13.35
C THR A 221 -7.52 -3.95 -12.00
N ILE A 222 -8.32 -2.88 -11.93
CA ILE A 222 -8.56 -2.15 -10.67
C ILE A 222 -9.63 -2.80 -9.76
N GLY A 223 -10.05 -4.04 -10.04
CA GLY A 223 -11.12 -4.74 -9.32
C GLY A 223 -10.88 -4.85 -7.80
N LYS A 224 -9.64 -5.12 -7.38
CA LYS A 224 -9.25 -5.18 -5.96
C LYS A 224 -9.41 -3.84 -5.25
N ILE A 225 -9.06 -2.74 -5.92
CA ILE A 225 -9.22 -1.37 -5.39
C ILE A 225 -10.70 -1.00 -5.30
N ASN A 226 -11.49 -1.36 -6.32
CA ASN A 226 -12.95 -1.16 -6.28
C ASN A 226 -13.61 -1.93 -5.14
N HIS A 227 -13.18 -3.18 -4.91
CA HIS A 227 -13.69 -3.99 -3.82
C HIS A 227 -13.36 -3.37 -2.46
N LEU A 228 -12.09 -2.99 -2.24
CA LEU A 228 -11.66 -2.30 -1.01
C LEU A 228 -12.49 -1.04 -0.77
N LEU A 229 -12.64 -0.18 -1.78
CA LEU A 229 -13.43 1.04 -1.67
C LEU A 229 -14.89 0.75 -1.29
N GLY A 230 -15.50 -0.27 -1.91
CA GLY A 230 -16.87 -0.69 -1.61
C GLY A 230 -17.03 -1.11 -0.14
N LEU A 231 -16.07 -1.87 0.39
CA LEU A 231 -16.05 -2.26 1.80
C LEU A 231 -15.93 -1.03 2.72
N LEU A 232 -14.99 -0.12 2.44
CA LEU A 232 -14.78 1.08 3.26
C LEU A 232 -16.03 1.98 3.30
N VAL A 233 -16.69 2.18 2.15
CA VAL A 233 -17.96 2.93 2.08
C VAL A 233 -19.07 2.23 2.86
N GLN A 234 -19.16 0.90 2.78
CA GLN A 234 -20.13 0.11 3.54
C GLN A 234 -19.89 0.22 5.06
N ALA A 235 -18.64 0.18 5.52
CA ALA A 235 -18.33 0.42 6.94
C ALA A 235 -18.71 1.84 7.36
N LYS A 236 -18.48 2.83 6.50
CA LYS A 236 -18.81 4.23 6.80
C LYS A 236 -20.32 4.44 6.97
N SER A 237 -21.15 3.84 6.13
CA SER A 237 -22.62 3.96 6.24
C SER A 237 -23.17 3.44 7.57
N LEU A 238 -22.50 2.46 8.20
CA LEU A 238 -22.92 1.96 9.52
C LEU A 238 -22.70 2.98 10.64
N GLN A 239 -21.78 3.94 10.47
CA GLN A 239 -21.69 5.06 11.41
C GLN A 239 -22.95 5.93 11.34
N ASP A 240 -23.43 6.21 10.14
CA ASP A 240 -24.58 7.07 9.93
C ASP A 240 -25.87 6.42 10.47
N ASP A 241 -25.99 5.09 10.34
CA ASP A 241 -27.09 4.32 10.93
C ASP A 241 -26.99 4.24 12.47
N THR A 242 -25.79 4.02 13.02
CA THR A 242 -25.60 3.87 14.48
C THR A 242 -25.68 5.19 15.25
N ILE A 243 -25.37 6.34 14.64
CA ILE A 243 -25.60 7.65 15.25
C ILE A 243 -27.11 7.86 15.49
N LEU A 244 -27.97 7.42 14.57
CA LEU A 244 -29.42 7.54 14.73
C LEU A 244 -29.97 6.51 15.73
N ASP A 245 -29.47 5.27 15.70
CA ASP A 245 -29.94 4.20 16.58
C ASP A 245 -29.44 4.31 18.04
N GLY A 246 -28.29 4.98 18.25
CA GLY A 246 -27.66 5.17 19.55
C GLY A 246 -28.17 6.37 20.35
N LEU A 247 -28.81 7.34 19.70
CA LEU A 247 -29.38 8.50 20.36
C LEU A 247 -30.68 8.12 21.09
N LYS A 248 -30.66 8.12 22.42
CA LYS A 248 -31.84 7.87 23.25
C LYS A 248 -32.07 8.99 24.26
N GLY A 249 -33.34 9.24 24.58
CA GLY A 249 -33.75 10.22 25.58
C GLY A 249 -33.24 11.64 25.28
N ARG A 250 -32.52 12.24 26.23
CA ARG A 250 -32.11 13.65 26.17
C ARG A 250 -31.13 13.96 25.04
N GLN A 251 -30.34 12.99 24.60
CA GLN A 251 -29.37 13.17 23.50
C GLN A 251 -30.06 13.26 22.14
N LEU A 252 -31.08 12.43 21.91
CA LEU A 252 -31.91 12.50 20.71
C LEU A 252 -32.67 13.83 20.64
N GLN A 253 -33.27 14.25 21.75
CA GLN A 253 -33.91 15.56 21.83
C GLN A 253 -32.94 16.72 21.56
N LEU A 254 -31.70 16.64 22.06
CA LEU A 254 -30.69 17.67 21.80
C LEU A 254 -30.32 17.71 20.32
N TYR A 255 -30.15 16.54 19.70
CA TYR A 255 -29.87 16.42 18.28
C TYR A 255 -31.02 16.99 17.44
N GLU A 256 -32.27 16.60 17.72
CA GLU A 256 -33.47 17.14 17.06
C GLU A 256 -33.57 18.66 17.20
N GLN A 257 -33.32 19.19 18.40
CA GLN A 257 -33.32 20.64 18.65
C GLN A 257 -32.23 21.38 17.87
N ILE A 258 -31.02 20.81 17.78
CA ILE A 258 -29.93 21.38 16.98
C ILE A 258 -30.29 21.38 15.50
N VAL A 259 -30.82 20.26 14.98
CA VAL A 259 -31.25 20.15 13.58
C VAL A 259 -32.33 21.17 13.25
N GLU A 260 -33.32 21.35 14.13
CA GLU A 260 -34.41 22.31 13.90
C GLU A 260 -33.92 23.76 13.96
N SER A 261 -33.05 24.08 14.92
CA SER A 261 -32.40 25.39 15.02
C SER A 261 -31.58 25.72 13.75
N LEU A 262 -30.90 24.72 13.17
CA LEU A 262 -30.15 24.89 11.93
C LEU A 262 -31.06 25.13 10.71
N LYS A 263 -32.23 24.49 10.64
CA LYS A 263 -33.22 24.76 9.58
C LYS A 263 -33.81 26.16 9.68
N GLU A 264 -34.12 26.61 10.90
CA GLU A 264 -34.60 27.97 11.14
C GLU A 264 -33.54 29.00 10.74
N LEU A 265 -32.28 28.79 11.14
CA LEU A 265 -31.16 29.66 10.76
C LEU A 265 -30.98 29.74 9.25
N LYS A 266 -31.04 28.59 8.54
CA LYS A 266 -30.96 28.55 7.07
C LYS A 266 -32.11 29.34 6.43
N THR A 267 -33.32 29.22 6.95
CA THR A 267 -34.50 29.94 6.44
C THR A 267 -34.35 31.46 6.63
N LEU A 268 -33.82 31.88 7.78
CA LEU A 268 -33.55 33.29 8.05
C LEU A 268 -32.46 33.85 7.12
N LEU A 269 -31.38 33.09 6.89
CA LEU A 269 -30.31 33.48 5.97
C LEU A 269 -30.80 33.64 4.53
N ILE A 270 -31.67 32.73 4.05
CA ILE A 270 -32.28 32.84 2.72
C ILE A 270 -33.16 34.09 2.62
N LYS A 271 -34.02 34.34 3.63
CA LYS A 271 -34.88 35.53 3.66
C LYS A 271 -34.10 36.85 3.75
N ASP A 272 -32.93 36.87 4.41
CA ASP A 272 -32.06 38.05 4.43
C ASP A 272 -31.36 38.26 3.09
N ALA A 273 -30.96 37.18 2.42
CA ALA A 273 -30.35 37.23 1.09
C ALA A 273 -31.34 37.70 0.01
N GLU A 274 -32.62 37.32 0.10
CA GLU A 274 -33.68 37.78 -0.82
C GLU A 274 -34.09 39.25 -0.64
N LYS A 275 -33.70 39.88 0.48
CA LYS A 275 -33.97 41.29 0.78
C LYS A 275 -32.85 42.23 0.34
N ARG A 276 -31.72 41.70 -0.13
CA ARG A 276 -30.57 42.45 -0.64
C ARG A 276 -30.56 42.43 -2.16
#